data_AF-B4GBN3-F1
#
_entry.id   AF-B4GBN3-F1
#
_cell.length_a   1.000
_cell.length_b   1.000
_cell.length_c   1.000
_cell.angle_alpha   90.00
_cell.angle_beta   90.00
_cell.angle_gamma   90.00
#
_symmetry.space_group_name_H-M   'P 1'
#
loop_
_entity.id
_entity.type
_entity.pdbx_description
1 polymer ?
#
loop_
_entity_poly.entity_id
_entity_poly.type
_entity_poly.pdbx_seq_one_letter_code
_entity_poly.pdbx_strand_id
1 'polypeptide(L)'
;MTEWAALANTCASADATNLVGFIYINEQQDMLKLAYVDFWGRRVETLVETDDLLPSWERGTMSQLRFFLPIALRSDAKRRYKLLNRFGNIADPQLFEGLFGD
;
A
#
# COMPACT_ATOMS: atom_id res chain seq x y z
N MET A 1 20.29 6.38 -38.27
CA MET A 1 21.12 5.55 -37.37
C MET A 1 20.18 4.95 -36.35
N THR A 2 19.83 3.69 -36.56
CA THR A 2 18.85 2.93 -35.78
C THR A 2 19.64 2.05 -34.84
N GLU A 3 19.42 2.13 -33.53
CA GLU A 3 19.63 1.04 -32.57
C GLU A 3 19.02 1.46 -31.23
N TRP A 4 17.77 1.03 -31.02
CA TRP A 4 17.14 1.00 -29.71
C TRP A 4 17.48 -0.35 -29.08
N ALA A 5 18.08 -0.35 -27.88
CA ALA A 5 18.15 -1.56 -27.06
C ALA A 5 18.27 -1.21 -25.57
N ALA A 6 17.14 -1.00 -24.91
CA ALA A 6 17.04 -1.30 -23.48
C ALA A 6 16.36 -2.67 -23.34
N LEU A 7 17.18 -3.73 -23.29
CA LEU A 7 16.75 -5.12 -23.04
C LEU A 7 16.52 -5.33 -21.53
N ALA A 8 15.54 -4.63 -20.98
CA ALA A 8 15.04 -4.95 -19.65
C ALA A 8 13.52 -5.08 -19.73
N ASN A 9 13.07 -6.26 -20.17
CA ASN A 9 11.75 -6.73 -19.82
C ASN A 9 11.82 -7.15 -18.35
N THR A 10 11.80 -6.18 -17.44
CA THR A 10 11.53 -6.45 -16.03
C THR A 10 10.18 -7.15 -16.01
N CYS A 11 10.16 -8.41 -15.58
CA CYS A 11 8.96 -9.23 -15.48
C CYS A 11 8.00 -8.55 -14.50
N ALA A 12 7.15 -7.65 -15.02
CA ALA A 12 6.14 -6.96 -14.25
C ALA A 12 5.05 -7.98 -13.93
N SER A 13 5.07 -8.51 -12.71
CA SER A 13 3.92 -9.21 -12.18
C SER A 13 2.79 -8.17 -12.06
N ALA A 14 1.80 -8.26 -12.95
CA ALA A 14 0.63 -7.37 -12.95
C ALA A 14 -0.05 -7.27 -11.57
N ASP A 15 0.14 -8.30 -10.73
CA ASP A 15 -0.39 -8.40 -9.38
C ASP A 15 0.43 -7.67 -8.29
N ALA A 16 1.69 -7.30 -8.54
CA ALA A 16 2.58 -6.68 -7.54
C ALA A 16 2.55 -5.15 -7.52
N THR A 17 1.59 -4.53 -8.22
CA THR A 17 1.40 -3.08 -8.18
C THR A 17 0.95 -2.59 -6.80
N ASN A 18 1.57 -1.50 -6.34
CA ASN A 18 1.25 -0.80 -5.11
C ASN A 18 1.34 -1.69 -3.85
N LEU A 19 2.26 -2.66 -3.85
CA LEU A 19 2.48 -3.53 -2.72
C LEU A 19 3.28 -2.79 -1.64
N VAL A 20 2.66 -2.58 -0.49
CA VAL A 20 3.23 -1.85 0.64
C VAL A 20 4.14 -2.78 1.42
N GLY A 21 5.41 -2.40 1.53
CA GLY A 21 6.39 -3.13 2.34
C GLY A 21 6.55 -2.54 3.74
N PHE A 22 6.47 -1.21 3.85
CA PHE A 22 6.61 -0.50 5.12
C PHE A 22 5.60 0.62 5.24
N ILE A 23 5.06 0.77 6.43
CA ILE A 23 4.21 1.87 6.84
C ILE A 23 4.88 2.52 8.04
N TYR A 24 5.08 3.83 7.95
CA TYR A 24 5.53 4.64 9.08
C TYR A 24 4.42 5.59 9.45
N ILE A 25 4.28 5.85 10.74
CA ILE A 25 3.37 6.88 11.25
C ILE A 25 4.19 7.93 11.99
N ASN A 26 3.78 9.20 11.85
CA ASN A 26 4.37 10.30 12.59
C ASN A 26 4.04 10.21 14.10
N GLU A 27 4.80 10.89 14.95
CA GLU A 27 4.56 10.95 16.40
C GLU A 27 3.18 11.53 16.74
N GLN A 28 2.67 12.45 15.92
CA GLN A 28 1.36 13.08 16.08
C GLN A 28 0.20 12.24 15.52
N GLN A 29 0.51 11.09 14.90
CA GLN A 29 -0.47 10.14 14.33
C GLN A 29 -1.38 10.70 13.22
N ASP A 30 -1.03 11.87 12.69
CA ASP A 30 -1.77 12.62 11.66
C ASP A 30 -1.36 12.24 10.23
N MET A 31 -0.11 11.80 10.06
CA MET A 31 0.44 11.43 8.76
C MET A 31 1.08 10.04 8.75
N LEU A 32 0.81 9.33 7.67
CA LEU A 32 1.40 8.04 7.32
C LEU A 32 2.31 8.17 6.11
N LYS A 33 3.46 7.51 6.19
CA LYS A 33 4.35 7.31 5.06
C LYS A 33 4.23 5.87 4.56
N LEU A 34 3.67 5.73 3.36
CA LEU A 34 3.57 4.44 2.67
C LEU A 34 4.79 4.25 1.78
N ALA A 35 5.57 3.21 2.05
CA ALA A 35 6.63 2.75 1.16
C ALA A 35 6.17 1.50 0.42
N TYR A 36 5.99 1.63 -0.89
CA TYR A 36 5.42 0.60 -1.75
C TYR A 36 6.23 0.42 -3.03
N VAL A 37 6.00 -0.68 -3.74
CA VAL A 37 6.57 -0.89 -5.07
C VAL A 37 5.57 -0.52 -6.16
N ASP A 38 6.01 0.23 -7.16
CA ASP A 38 5.21 0.56 -8.34
C ASP A 38 5.14 -0.63 -9.32
N PHE A 39 4.43 -0.45 -10.45
CA PHE A 39 4.33 -1.46 -11.51
C PHE A 39 5.69 -1.94 -12.03
N TRP A 40 6.72 -1.11 -11.95
CA TRP A 40 8.06 -1.41 -12.43
C TRP A 40 8.95 -2.03 -11.34
N GLY A 41 8.40 -2.32 -10.17
CA GLY A 41 9.14 -2.83 -9.02
C GLY A 41 10.03 -1.78 -8.34
N ARG A 42 9.85 -0.49 -8.66
CA ARG A 42 10.60 0.60 -8.03
C ARG A 42 9.95 0.94 -6.70
N ARG A 43 10.77 1.11 -5.66
CA ARG A 43 10.30 1.63 -4.37
C ARG A 43 9.88 3.10 -4.56
N VAL A 44 8.64 3.38 -4.19
CA VAL A 44 8.05 4.71 -4.14
C VAL A 44 7.58 4.97 -2.71
N GLU A 45 7.69 6.22 -2.29
CA GLU A 45 7.23 6.67 -0.99
C GLU A 45 6.17 7.75 -1.18
N THR A 46 5.11 7.68 -0.39
CA THR A 46 4.01 8.66 -0.40
C THR A 46 3.58 8.98 1.01
N LEU A 47 3.31 10.27 1.24
CA LEU A 47 2.69 10.76 2.47
C LEU A 47 1.18 10.80 2.28
N VAL A 48 0.47 10.30 3.28
CA VAL A 48 -0.98 10.20 3.32
C VAL A 48 -1.44 10.69 4.68
N GLU A 49 -2.51 11.46 4.72
CA GLU A 49 -3.15 11.84 5.99
C GLU A 49 -3.91 10.65 6.57
N THR A 50 -3.85 10.46 7.88
CA THR A 50 -4.52 9.36 8.55
C THR A 50 -6.04 9.38 8.35
N ASP A 51 -6.65 10.58 8.38
CA ASP A 51 -8.08 10.78 8.11
C ASP A 51 -8.49 10.48 6.65
N ASP A 52 -7.54 10.47 5.72
CA ASP A 52 -7.78 10.12 4.32
C ASP A 52 -7.87 8.60 4.11
N LEU A 53 -7.44 7.79 5.09
CA LEU A 53 -7.61 6.35 5.03
C LEU A 53 -9.10 5.99 5.10
N LEU A 54 -9.57 5.26 4.08
CA LEU A 54 -10.91 4.66 4.14
C LEU A 54 -10.88 3.49 5.13
N PRO A 55 -11.70 3.46 6.19
CA PRO A 55 -11.75 2.35 7.15
C PRO A 55 -12.31 1.05 6.55
N SER A 56 -12.02 -0.09 7.18
CA SER A 56 -12.47 -1.41 6.69
C SER A 56 -14.00 -1.53 6.53
N TRP A 57 -14.79 -0.87 7.39
CA TRP A 57 -16.25 -0.87 7.30
C TRP A 57 -16.82 -0.04 6.15
N GLU A 58 -16.07 0.93 5.61
CA GLU A 58 -16.47 1.70 4.40
C GLU A 58 -16.02 1.01 3.12
N ARG A 59 -15.04 0.10 3.21
CA ARG A 59 -14.58 -0.76 2.12
C ARG A 59 -15.61 -1.89 1.91
N GLY A 60 -16.78 -1.56 1.35
CA GLY A 60 -17.86 -2.52 1.12
C GLY A 60 -17.37 -3.83 0.50
N THR A 61 -17.89 -4.97 1.00
CA THR A 61 -17.56 -6.40 0.73
C THR A 61 -16.49 -6.70 -0.33
N MET A 62 -15.31 -6.08 -0.26
CA MET A 62 -14.16 -6.53 -1.00
C MET A 62 -13.66 -7.72 -0.21
N SER A 63 -13.82 -8.90 -0.82
CA SER A 63 -13.28 -10.15 -0.34
C SER A 63 -11.91 -9.90 0.27
N GLN A 64 -11.84 -10.00 1.60
CA GLN A 64 -10.59 -10.08 2.34
C GLN A 64 -9.91 -11.36 1.86
N LEU A 65 -9.26 -11.32 0.70
CA LEU A 65 -8.34 -12.37 0.31
C LEU A 65 -7.33 -12.41 1.45
N ARG A 66 -7.20 -13.58 2.10
CA ARG A 66 -6.46 -13.81 3.35
C ARG A 66 -4.95 -13.51 3.29
N PHE A 67 -4.47 -12.87 2.24
CA PHE A 67 -3.07 -12.67 1.91
C PHE A 67 -2.66 -11.19 1.88
N PHE A 68 -3.61 -10.27 1.67
CA PHE A 68 -3.32 -8.84 1.68
C PHE A 68 -4.49 -8.02 2.22
N LEU A 69 -4.15 -6.93 2.91
CA LEU A 69 -5.07 -5.93 3.40
C LEU A 69 -5.11 -4.77 2.39
N PRO A 70 -6.26 -4.49 1.76
CA PRO A 70 -6.38 -3.36 0.85
C PRO A 70 -6.39 -2.03 1.62
N ILE A 71 -5.54 -1.10 1.21
CA ILE A 71 -5.52 0.28 1.70
C ILE A 71 -6.04 1.17 0.57
N ALA A 72 -7.11 1.91 0.86
CA ALA A 72 -7.72 2.85 -0.07
C ALA A 72 -7.80 4.23 0.58
N LEU A 73 -7.72 5.28 -0.25
CA LEU A 73 -7.77 6.66 0.17
C LEU A 73 -9.13 7.28 -0.21
N ARG A 74 -9.71 8.14 0.63
CA ARG A 74 -10.90 8.91 0.27
C ARG A 74 -10.61 9.85 -0.90
N SER A 75 -9.46 10.52 -0.87
CA SER A 75 -9.06 11.49 -1.87
C SER A 75 -8.77 10.86 -3.23
N ASP A 76 -8.29 9.61 -3.26
CA ASP A 76 -7.99 8.89 -4.50
C ASP A 76 -8.57 7.47 -4.48
N ALA A 77 -9.86 7.37 -4.86
CA ALA A 77 -10.57 6.10 -4.98
C ALA A 77 -10.01 5.15 -6.07
N LYS A 78 -9.14 5.64 -6.96
CA LYS A 78 -8.52 4.82 -8.03
C LYS A 78 -7.22 4.17 -7.55
N ARG A 79 -6.47 4.83 -6.66
CA ARG A 79 -5.27 4.26 -6.06
C ARG A 79 -5.64 3.31 -4.94
N ARG A 80 -5.20 2.06 -5.10
CA ARG A 80 -5.34 1.00 -4.08
C ARG A 80 -3.97 0.42 -3.81
N TYR A 81 -3.60 0.41 -2.55
CA TYR A 81 -2.39 -0.24 -2.07
C TYR A 81 -2.73 -1.59 -1.45
N LYS A 82 -1.76 -2.50 -1.47
CA LYS A 82 -1.91 -3.86 -0.93
C LYS A 82 -0.86 -4.08 0.14
N LEU A 83 -1.27 -4.22 1.39
CA LEU A 83 -0.37 -4.54 2.49
C LEU A 83 -0.35 -6.05 2.73
N LEU A 84 0.82 -6.68 2.69
CA LEU A 84 0.95 -8.10 3.03
C LEU A 84 0.88 -8.29 4.54
N ASN A 85 -0.25 -8.75 5.07
CA ASN A 85 -0.45 -8.86 6.52
C ASN A 85 0.34 -10.02 7.18
N ARG A 86 0.78 -11.02 6.40
CA ARG A 86 1.43 -12.23 6.97
C ARG A 86 2.94 -12.11 7.18
N PHE A 87 3.58 -11.11 6.59
CA PHE A 87 5.05 -11.06 6.49
C PHE A 87 5.66 -9.79 7.11
N GLY A 88 4.89 -9.04 7.90
CA GLY A 88 5.32 -7.82 8.57
C GLY A 88 5.46 -7.97 10.09
N ASN A 89 6.27 -7.11 10.70
CA ASN A 89 6.27 -6.90 12.15
C ASN A 89 5.49 -5.62 12.44
N ILE A 90 4.48 -5.70 13.31
CA ILE A 90 3.67 -4.56 13.72
C ILE A 90 4.24 -4.05 15.03
N ALA A 91 4.81 -2.85 15.01
CA ALA A 91 5.41 -2.22 16.19
C ALA A 91 4.37 -1.87 17.26
N ASP A 92 3.18 -1.43 16.84
CA ASP A 92 2.06 -1.10 17.71
C ASP A 92 0.75 -1.71 17.14
N PRO A 93 0.31 -2.86 17.68
CA PRO A 93 -0.89 -3.53 17.23
C PRO A 93 -2.19 -2.73 17.45
N GLN A 94 -2.29 -1.97 18.54
CA GLN A 94 -3.51 -1.22 18.87
C GLN A 94 -3.73 -0.08 17.87
N LEU A 95 -2.63 0.62 17.56
CA LEU A 95 -2.63 1.66 16.53
C LEU A 95 -2.96 1.07 15.16
N PHE A 96 -2.36 -0.08 14.83
CA PHE A 96 -2.62 -0.75 13.55
C PHE A 96 -4.09 -1.14 13.37
N GLU A 97 -4.69 -1.78 14.38
CA GLU A 97 -6.12 -2.13 14.39
C GLU A 97 -7.00 -0.87 14.29
N GLY A 98 -6.65 0.21 14.99
CA GLY A 98 -7.39 1.47 14.95
C GLY A 98 -7.41 2.12 13.55
N LEU A 99 -6.33 1.98 12.77
CA LEU A 99 -6.21 2.59 11.44
C LEU A 99 -6.76 1.73 10.32
N PHE A 100 -6.54 0.42 10.39
CA PHE A 100 -6.83 -0.48 9.28
C PHE A 100 -8.03 -1.39 9.53
N GLY A 101 -8.45 -1.55 10.79
CA GLY A 101 -9.44 -2.52 11.26
C GLY A 101 -8.86 -3.93 11.46
N ASP A 102 -9.67 -4.82 12.06
CA ASP A 102 -9.42 -6.26 12.18
C ASP A 102 -9.31 -6.98 10.81
#